data_AF-A0A6B3NVQ4-F1
#
_entry.id   AF-A0A6B3NVQ4-F1
#
_cell.length_a   1.000
_cell.length_b   1.000
_cell.length_c   1.000
_cell.angle_alpha   90.00
_cell.angle_beta   90.00
_cell.angle_gamma   90.00
#
_symmetry.space_group_name_H-M   'P 1'
#
loop_
_entity.id
_entity.type
_entity.pdbx_description
1 polymer ?
#
loop_
_entity_poly.entity_id
_entity_poly.type
_entity_poly.pdbx_seq_one_letter_code
_entity_poly.pdbx_strand_id
1 'polypeptide(L)'
;NRISLEGDNKQLQVAPDGRTLYLYSGDLLQQFSFDPANASLTRVSSQQVAGVSDMVLGADGNVLYVSLASGSVSRYSTHGALAWVDSINRTQASALSNASALQVGADGSVLVIGQGLALLDAPGLKNPVYQADGPAVVLLPNLQLSDAELDALNAGAGNYKDATLVVERVGGSSAQDHFGFKDGNGFTLREGQVFLDDVAVARLSDANGTLKLNIDAALSTAQVNLLVRQLTYTNDGGTAGSQVNLRVSLNDGELNSATIRRRSA
;
A
#
# COMPACT_ATOMS: atom_id res chain seq x y z
N ASN A 1 -27.01 6.81 2.16
CA ASN A 1 -25.84 6.88 1.25
C ASN A 1 -26.13 6.04 0.02
N ARG A 2 -26.22 6.64 -1.18
CA ARG A 2 -26.38 5.91 -2.46
C ARG A 2 -25.20 6.29 -3.35
N ILE A 3 -24.57 5.31 -3.99
CA ILE A 3 -23.51 5.52 -4.97
C ILE A 3 -24.12 5.30 -6.35
N SER A 4 -23.99 6.28 -7.25
CA SER A 4 -24.37 6.12 -8.65
C SER A 4 -23.30 5.33 -9.39
N LEU A 5 -23.71 4.31 -10.14
CA LEU A 5 -22.81 3.46 -10.91
C LEU A 5 -22.95 3.79 -12.40
N GLU A 6 -21.86 4.21 -13.03
CA GLU A 6 -21.78 4.53 -14.46
C GLU A 6 -21.15 3.39 -15.28
N GLY A 7 -21.34 3.42 -16.60
CA GLY A 7 -20.81 2.43 -17.54
C GLY A 7 -21.48 1.05 -17.48
N ASP A 8 -21.10 0.19 -18.43
CA ASP A 8 -21.73 -1.13 -18.61
C ASP A 8 -21.06 -2.22 -17.77
N ASN A 9 -19.73 -2.14 -17.58
CA ASN A 9 -19.01 -3.06 -16.70
C ASN A 9 -18.93 -2.49 -15.29
N LYS A 10 -19.35 -3.30 -14.30
CA LYS A 10 -19.35 -2.97 -12.89
C LYS A 10 -18.81 -4.15 -12.12
N GLN A 11 -17.80 -3.92 -11.32
CA GLN A 11 -17.17 -4.96 -10.51
C GLN A 11 -17.15 -4.51 -9.05
N LEU A 12 -17.29 -5.44 -8.11
CA LEU A 12 -17.22 -5.15 -6.67
C LEU A 12 -16.44 -6.26 -5.97
N GLN A 13 -15.45 -5.86 -5.15
CA GLN A 13 -14.71 -6.76 -4.28
C GLN A 13 -14.78 -6.23 -2.84
N VAL A 14 -14.95 -7.12 -1.87
CA VAL A 14 -14.97 -6.77 -0.44
C VAL A 14 -13.71 -7.32 0.19
N ALA A 15 -13.00 -6.48 0.94
CA ALA A 15 -11.81 -6.90 1.65
C ALA A 15 -12.14 -7.85 2.80
N PRO A 16 -11.20 -8.74 3.21
CA PRO A 16 -11.40 -9.66 4.33
C PRO A 16 -11.72 -8.97 5.67
N ASP A 17 -11.45 -7.67 5.81
CA ASP A 17 -11.77 -6.89 7.01
C ASP A 17 -13.27 -6.55 7.15
N GLY A 18 -14.06 -6.80 6.10
CA GLY A 18 -15.49 -6.48 6.01
C GLY A 18 -15.81 -4.98 6.05
N ARG A 19 -14.80 -4.12 5.94
CA ARG A 19 -14.90 -2.66 6.05
C ARG A 19 -14.36 -1.94 4.82
N THR A 20 -13.55 -2.57 3.99
CA THR A 20 -13.01 -1.95 2.79
C THR A 20 -13.65 -2.57 1.55
N LEU A 21 -14.07 -1.73 0.59
CA LEU A 21 -14.66 -2.15 -0.67
C LEU A 21 -13.89 -1.57 -1.83
N TYR A 22 -13.69 -2.37 -2.87
CA TYR A 22 -13.16 -1.93 -4.16
C TYR A 22 -14.26 -2.01 -5.20
N LEU A 23 -14.53 -0.92 -5.88
CA LEU A 23 -15.59 -0.79 -6.88
C LEU A 23 -14.98 -0.31 -8.19
N TYR A 24 -15.34 -0.96 -9.30
CA TYR A 24 -15.07 -0.43 -10.62
C TYR A 24 -16.38 -0.01 -11.27
N SER A 25 -16.45 1.24 -11.75
CA SER A 25 -17.60 1.79 -12.48
C SER A 25 -17.17 3.06 -13.23
N GLY A 26 -17.64 3.25 -14.47
CA GLY A 26 -17.37 4.48 -15.24
C GLY A 26 -15.87 4.76 -15.46
N ASP A 27 -15.07 3.73 -15.75
CA ASP A 27 -13.61 3.83 -15.88
C ASP A 27 -12.87 4.30 -14.62
N LEU A 28 -13.53 4.25 -13.46
CA LEU A 28 -12.92 4.53 -12.16
C LEU A 28 -12.83 3.25 -11.34
N LEU A 29 -11.62 2.96 -10.88
CA LEU A 29 -11.35 1.98 -9.84
C LEU A 29 -11.28 2.71 -8.51
N GLN A 30 -12.20 2.44 -7.61
CA GLN A 30 -12.47 3.22 -6.40
C GLN A 30 -12.36 2.35 -5.15
N GLN A 31 -11.85 2.94 -4.08
CA GLN A 31 -11.80 2.33 -2.75
C GLN A 31 -12.75 3.07 -1.82
N PHE A 32 -13.54 2.33 -1.05
CA PHE A 32 -14.44 2.86 -0.04
C PHE A 32 -14.17 2.22 1.32
N SER A 33 -14.29 3.04 2.37
CA SER A 33 -14.45 2.57 3.75
C SER A 33 -15.93 2.48 4.08
N PHE A 34 -16.35 1.37 4.68
CA PHE A 34 -17.68 1.08 5.17
C PHE A 34 -17.71 1.08 6.68
N ASP A 35 -18.55 1.95 7.23
CA ASP A 35 -18.88 1.93 8.65
C ASP A 35 -20.20 1.16 8.85
N PRO A 36 -20.14 -0.07 9.41
CA PRO A 36 -21.34 -0.88 9.62
C PRO A 36 -22.26 -0.31 10.69
N ALA A 37 -21.76 0.51 11.63
CA ALA A 37 -22.59 1.10 12.68
C ALA A 37 -23.53 2.18 12.12
N ASN A 38 -23.04 2.93 11.14
CA ASN A 38 -23.76 4.05 10.52
C ASN A 38 -24.28 3.73 9.10
N ALA A 39 -24.03 2.52 8.59
CA ALA A 39 -24.33 2.10 7.23
C ALA A 39 -23.85 3.12 6.17
N SER A 40 -22.67 3.68 6.38
CA SER A 40 -22.11 4.75 5.54
C SER A 40 -20.89 4.27 4.76
N LEU A 41 -20.77 4.76 3.53
CA LEU A 41 -19.62 4.57 2.67
C LEU A 41 -18.92 5.91 2.48
N THR A 42 -17.61 5.91 2.67
CA THR A 42 -16.74 7.07 2.43
C THR A 42 -15.71 6.68 1.39
N ARG A 43 -15.62 7.43 0.28
CA ARG A 43 -14.60 7.17 -0.74
C ARG A 43 -13.23 7.56 -0.17
N VAL A 44 -12.29 6.62 -0.19
CA VAL A 44 -10.92 6.80 0.32
C VAL A 44 -9.98 7.17 -0.82
N SER A 45 -10.09 6.50 -1.96
CA SER A 45 -9.22 6.74 -3.11
C SER A 45 -9.91 6.37 -4.42
N SER A 46 -9.37 6.86 -5.54
CA SER A 46 -9.82 6.50 -6.89
C SER A 46 -8.69 6.61 -7.90
N GLN A 47 -8.68 5.70 -8.88
CA GLN A 47 -7.74 5.64 -9.99
C GLN A 47 -8.52 5.58 -11.31
N GLN A 48 -8.10 6.35 -12.32
CA GLN A 48 -8.65 6.24 -13.66
C GLN A 48 -8.09 4.98 -14.34
N VAL A 49 -8.97 4.03 -14.67
CA VAL A 49 -8.59 2.76 -15.29
C VAL A 49 -9.61 2.43 -16.37
N ALA A 50 -9.25 2.60 -17.63
CA ALA A 50 -10.15 2.30 -18.73
C ALA A 50 -10.16 0.82 -19.08
N GLY A 51 -11.34 0.30 -19.45
CA GLY A 51 -11.46 -1.02 -20.08
C GLY A 51 -11.12 -2.19 -19.17
N VAL A 52 -11.41 -2.08 -17.87
CA VAL A 52 -11.36 -3.22 -16.96
C VAL A 52 -12.37 -4.26 -17.42
N SER A 53 -11.96 -5.52 -17.50
CA SER A 53 -12.82 -6.64 -17.82
C SER A 53 -13.23 -7.41 -16.57
N ASP A 54 -12.27 -7.72 -15.70
CA ASP A 54 -12.50 -8.36 -14.40
C ASP A 54 -11.52 -7.84 -13.33
N MET A 55 -11.92 -7.91 -12.06
CA MET A 55 -11.04 -7.65 -10.93
C MET A 55 -11.25 -8.63 -9.78
N VAL A 56 -10.16 -9.07 -9.17
CA VAL A 56 -10.16 -10.03 -8.06
C VAL A 56 -9.18 -9.57 -6.98
N LEU A 57 -9.65 -9.57 -5.74
CA LEU A 57 -8.80 -9.29 -4.58
C LEU A 57 -8.07 -10.58 -4.15
N GLY A 58 -6.77 -10.48 -3.91
CA GLY A 58 -6.01 -11.59 -3.33
C GLY A 58 -6.56 -12.01 -1.96
N ALA A 59 -6.36 -13.27 -1.58
CA ALA A 59 -6.88 -13.82 -0.32
C ALA A 59 -6.35 -13.09 0.93
N ASP A 60 -5.17 -12.50 0.84
CA ASP A 60 -4.56 -11.69 1.89
C ASP A 60 -5.11 -10.26 1.96
N GLY A 61 -5.91 -9.85 0.98
CA GLY A 61 -6.49 -8.52 0.87
C GLY A 61 -5.51 -7.42 0.49
N ASN A 62 -4.25 -7.74 0.15
CA ASN A 62 -3.15 -6.78 -0.04
C ASN A 62 -2.97 -6.34 -1.50
N VAL A 63 -3.54 -7.09 -2.46
CA VAL A 63 -3.43 -6.81 -3.89
C VAL A 63 -4.78 -6.99 -4.56
N LEU A 64 -5.18 -5.97 -5.31
CA LEU A 64 -6.26 -6.05 -6.27
C LEU A 64 -5.68 -6.30 -7.66
N TYR A 65 -6.02 -7.44 -8.25
CA TYR A 65 -5.64 -7.80 -9.60
C TYR A 65 -6.73 -7.35 -10.55
N VAL A 66 -6.34 -6.65 -11.61
CA VAL A 66 -7.27 -6.02 -12.56
C VAL A 66 -6.87 -6.42 -13.96
N SER A 67 -7.75 -7.11 -14.67
CA SER A 67 -7.56 -7.45 -16.07
C SER A 67 -8.16 -6.36 -16.95
N LEU A 68 -7.44 -6.01 -18.01
CA LEU A 68 -7.89 -5.05 -19.01
C LEU A 68 -8.15 -5.79 -20.32
N ALA A 69 -9.22 -5.40 -21.03
CA ALA A 69 -9.55 -5.94 -22.35
C ALA A 69 -8.42 -5.74 -23.37
N SER A 70 -7.58 -4.72 -23.16
CA SER A 70 -6.36 -4.53 -23.94
C SER A 70 -5.45 -5.77 -23.88
N GLY A 71 -5.39 -6.48 -22.76
CA GLY A 71 -4.57 -7.68 -22.60
C GLY A 71 -3.42 -7.45 -21.65
N SER A 72 -3.77 -7.04 -20.45
CA SER A 72 -2.85 -6.91 -19.34
C SER A 72 -3.55 -7.22 -18.03
N VAL A 73 -2.78 -7.72 -17.08
CA VAL A 73 -3.17 -7.84 -15.67
C VAL A 73 -2.33 -6.85 -14.88
N SER A 74 -2.97 -5.80 -14.40
CA SER A 74 -2.37 -4.80 -13.52
C SER A 74 -2.59 -5.18 -12.06
N ARG A 75 -1.59 -4.92 -11.22
CA ARG A 75 -1.68 -5.11 -9.77
C ARG A 75 -1.76 -3.76 -9.08
N TYR A 76 -2.70 -3.64 -8.16
CA TYR A 76 -2.86 -2.47 -7.31
C TYR A 76 -2.65 -2.86 -5.85
N SER A 77 -1.79 -2.12 -5.15
CA SER A 77 -1.67 -2.19 -3.70
C SER A 77 -2.95 -1.66 -3.06
N THR A 78 -3.41 -2.38 -2.05
CA THR A 78 -4.55 -1.99 -1.21
C THR A 78 -4.12 -1.52 0.17
N HIS A 79 -2.81 -1.45 0.42
CA HIS A 79 -2.25 -0.91 1.66
C HIS A 79 -2.33 0.62 1.66
N GLY A 80 -3.35 1.16 2.32
CA GLY A 80 -3.63 2.60 2.33
C GLY A 80 -4.52 2.97 1.14
N ALA A 81 -4.18 4.05 0.44
CA ALA A 81 -4.84 4.42 -0.80
C ALA A 81 -4.50 3.43 -1.92
N LEU A 82 -5.47 3.17 -2.80
CA LEU A 82 -5.29 2.30 -3.95
C LEU A 82 -4.22 2.85 -4.89
N ALA A 83 -3.19 2.04 -5.15
CA ALA A 83 -2.04 2.49 -5.93
C ALA A 83 -1.56 1.41 -6.90
N TRP A 84 -1.27 1.79 -8.14
CA TRP A 84 -0.71 0.88 -9.14
C TRP A 84 0.69 0.42 -8.73
N VAL A 85 0.98 -0.86 -8.94
CA VAL A 85 2.25 -1.51 -8.62
C VAL A 85 3.02 -1.80 -9.91
N ASP A 86 2.45 -2.66 -10.74
CA ASP A 86 3.00 -3.07 -12.02
C ASP A 86 1.91 -3.72 -12.91
N SER A 87 2.32 -4.23 -14.07
CA SER A 87 1.44 -4.93 -15.00
C SER A 87 2.18 -6.02 -15.76
N ILE A 88 1.51 -7.15 -15.96
CA ILE A 88 1.92 -8.20 -16.90
C ILE A 88 1.05 -8.05 -18.14
N ASN A 89 1.67 -7.93 -19.32
CA ASN A 89 0.93 -7.66 -20.55
C ASN A 89 1.15 -8.74 -21.63
N ARG A 90 0.41 -8.62 -22.73
CA ARG A 90 0.39 -9.57 -23.84
C ARG A 90 1.75 -9.84 -24.52
N THR A 91 2.76 -8.99 -24.34
CA THR A 91 4.12 -9.26 -24.86
C THR A 91 4.86 -10.26 -23.97
N GLN A 92 4.52 -10.32 -22.68
CA GLN A 92 5.07 -11.26 -21.72
C GLN A 92 4.25 -12.56 -21.68
N ALA A 93 2.92 -12.46 -21.85
CA ALA A 93 2.02 -13.61 -21.92
C ALA A 93 0.93 -13.38 -22.98
N SER A 94 1.12 -13.91 -24.19
CA SER A 94 0.23 -13.67 -25.34
C SER A 94 -1.22 -14.11 -25.11
N ALA A 95 -1.47 -15.08 -24.24
CA ALA A 95 -2.82 -15.54 -23.87
C ALA A 95 -3.67 -14.45 -23.19
N LEU A 96 -3.06 -13.34 -22.77
CA LEU A 96 -3.74 -12.25 -22.08
C LEU A 96 -4.58 -11.34 -22.99
N SER A 97 -4.42 -11.29 -24.32
CA SER A 97 -5.28 -10.35 -25.08
C SER A 97 -6.75 -10.75 -24.99
N ASN A 98 -7.61 -9.74 -24.86
CA ASN A 98 -9.03 -9.91 -24.50
C ASN A 98 -9.22 -10.70 -23.19
N ALA A 99 -8.33 -10.50 -22.20
CA ALA A 99 -8.52 -11.02 -20.85
C ALA A 99 -9.92 -10.64 -20.35
N SER A 100 -10.68 -11.63 -19.89
CA SER A 100 -12.09 -11.52 -19.54
C SER A 100 -12.41 -12.02 -18.14
N ALA A 101 -11.54 -12.85 -17.55
CA ALA A 101 -11.71 -13.34 -16.19
C ALA A 101 -10.37 -13.60 -15.51
N LEU A 102 -10.36 -13.40 -14.18
CA LEU A 102 -9.25 -13.67 -13.29
C LEU A 102 -9.68 -14.62 -12.17
N GLN A 103 -8.75 -15.44 -11.69
CA GLN A 103 -8.83 -16.13 -10.40
C GLN A 103 -7.47 -16.09 -9.73
N VAL A 104 -7.45 -15.94 -8.40
CA VAL A 104 -6.22 -15.83 -7.62
C VAL A 104 -6.13 -17.01 -6.66
N GLY A 105 -5.03 -17.75 -6.72
CA GLY A 105 -4.70 -18.83 -5.80
C GLY A 105 -4.24 -18.30 -4.43
N ALA A 106 -4.32 -19.15 -3.40
CA ALA A 106 -3.86 -18.80 -2.05
C ALA A 106 -2.34 -18.55 -1.97
N ASP A 107 -1.58 -19.07 -2.95
CA ASP A 107 -0.15 -18.87 -3.12
C ASP A 107 0.20 -17.57 -3.87
N GLY A 108 -0.80 -16.83 -4.35
CA GLY A 108 -0.63 -15.63 -5.16
C GLY A 108 -0.45 -15.89 -6.65
N SER A 109 -0.60 -17.13 -7.12
CA SER A 109 -0.69 -17.40 -8.55
C SER A 109 -1.99 -16.82 -9.14
N VAL A 110 -1.95 -16.35 -10.38
CA VAL A 110 -3.11 -15.73 -11.03
C VAL A 110 -3.45 -16.48 -12.31
N LEU A 111 -4.63 -17.09 -12.35
CA LEU A 111 -5.19 -17.69 -13.55
C LEU A 111 -5.96 -16.62 -14.33
N VAL A 112 -5.68 -16.52 -15.63
CA VAL A 112 -6.32 -15.55 -16.52
C VAL A 112 -6.92 -16.27 -17.70
N ILE A 113 -8.19 -15.96 -18.00
CA ILE A 113 -8.87 -16.35 -19.23
C ILE A 113 -8.88 -15.13 -20.14
N GLY A 114 -8.28 -15.25 -21.32
CA GLY A 114 -8.38 -14.26 -22.40
C GLY A 114 -8.61 -14.96 -23.73
N GLN A 115 -7.81 -14.64 -24.74
CA GLN A 115 -7.76 -15.43 -25.99
C GLN A 115 -7.23 -16.85 -25.78
N GLY A 116 -6.55 -17.07 -24.65
CA GLY A 116 -6.11 -18.38 -24.17
C GLY A 116 -6.15 -18.43 -22.65
N LEU A 117 -5.52 -19.45 -22.08
CA LEU A 117 -5.38 -19.60 -20.62
C LEU A 117 -3.93 -19.25 -20.23
N ALA A 118 -3.76 -18.36 -19.25
CA ALA A 118 -2.46 -18.05 -18.68
C ALA A 118 -2.46 -18.32 -17.18
N LEU A 119 -1.41 -18.98 -16.67
CA LEU A 119 -1.09 -18.98 -15.25
C LEU A 119 0.10 -18.05 -15.05
N LEU A 120 -0.13 -16.96 -14.33
CA LEU A 120 0.88 -15.94 -14.06
C LEU A 120 1.49 -16.17 -12.68
N ASP A 121 2.82 -16.09 -12.62
CA ASP A 121 3.56 -15.89 -11.39
C ASP A 121 3.50 -14.40 -11.03
N ALA A 122 2.44 -14.03 -10.32
CA ALA A 122 2.15 -12.64 -9.96
C ALA A 122 1.94 -12.53 -8.45
N PRO A 123 2.96 -12.89 -7.63
CA PRO A 123 2.78 -13.09 -6.20
C PRO A 123 2.21 -11.86 -5.52
N GLY A 124 1.34 -12.06 -4.52
CA GLY A 124 0.80 -10.97 -3.72
C GLY A 124 1.89 -10.10 -3.08
N LEU A 125 1.49 -8.91 -2.65
CA LEU A 125 2.35 -8.01 -1.88
C LEU A 125 2.49 -8.60 -0.48
N LYS A 126 3.57 -9.34 -0.24
CA LYS A 126 3.84 -9.96 1.05
C LYS A 126 4.11 -8.88 2.10
N ASN A 127 3.48 -9.03 3.25
CA ASN A 127 3.89 -8.31 4.45
C ASN A 127 5.32 -8.74 4.82
N PRO A 128 6.17 -7.81 5.28
CA PRO A 128 7.52 -8.16 5.71
C PRO A 128 7.46 -9.08 6.92
N VAL A 129 8.22 -10.18 6.84
CA VAL A 129 8.39 -11.16 7.92
C VAL A 129 9.70 -10.83 8.62
N TYR A 130 9.65 -10.59 9.93
CA TYR A 130 10.83 -10.45 10.77
C TYR A 130 11.10 -11.77 11.51
N GLN A 131 12.35 -12.01 11.86
CA GLN A 131 12.73 -13.07 12.79
C GLN A 131 13.10 -12.41 14.11
N ALA A 132 12.67 -12.99 15.23
CA ALA A 132 13.13 -12.53 16.54
C ALA A 132 14.67 -12.59 16.58
N ASP A 133 15.30 -11.51 17.05
CA ASP A 133 16.76 -11.33 17.05
C ASP A 133 17.41 -11.42 15.65
N GLY A 134 16.61 -11.30 14.59
CA GLY A 134 17.05 -11.34 13.20
C GLY A 134 17.51 -9.96 12.69
N PRO A 135 18.03 -9.91 11.45
CA PRO A 135 18.35 -8.65 10.81
C PRO A 135 17.07 -7.82 10.56
N ALA A 136 17.23 -6.50 10.58
CA ALA A 136 16.12 -5.60 10.27
C ALA A 136 15.60 -5.81 8.84
N VAL A 137 14.27 -5.79 8.69
CA VAL A 137 13.57 -5.96 7.41
C VAL A 137 12.90 -4.67 7.00
N VAL A 138 12.74 -4.44 5.69
CA VAL A 138 11.99 -3.28 5.18
C VAL A 138 10.56 -3.37 5.69
N LEU A 139 10.15 -2.36 6.45
CA LEU A 139 8.89 -2.33 7.18
C LEU A 139 7.69 -2.10 6.25
N LEU A 140 7.85 -1.27 5.22
CA LEU A 140 6.77 -0.72 4.41
C LEU A 140 7.07 -0.80 2.91
N PRO A 141 7.44 -1.98 2.36
CA PRO A 141 7.95 -2.08 0.99
C PRO A 141 6.93 -1.63 -0.06
N ASN A 142 5.64 -1.68 0.30
CA ASN A 142 4.52 -1.39 -0.59
C ASN A 142 3.63 -0.25 -0.11
N LEU A 143 4.03 0.46 0.96
CA LEU A 143 3.23 1.59 1.44
C LEU A 143 3.22 2.68 0.38
N GLN A 144 2.04 3.26 0.23
CA GLN A 144 1.80 4.49 -0.52
C GLN A 144 1.10 5.47 0.44
N LEU A 145 1.81 6.50 0.85
CA LEU A 145 1.23 7.70 1.44
C LEU A 145 0.50 8.46 0.35
N SER A 146 -0.72 8.86 0.67
CA SER A 146 -1.55 9.76 -0.11
C SER A 146 -2.38 10.54 0.90
N ASP A 147 -2.48 11.83 0.63
CA ASP A 147 -3.25 12.78 1.42
C ASP A 147 -3.79 13.81 0.42
N ALA A 148 -5.10 14.03 0.39
CA ALA A 148 -5.72 14.78 -0.71
C ALA A 148 -5.25 16.23 -0.75
N GLU A 149 -5.06 16.84 0.42
CA GLU A 149 -4.57 18.19 0.59
C GLU A 149 -3.09 18.27 0.18
N LEU A 150 -2.24 17.39 0.74
CA LEU A 150 -0.80 17.42 0.46
C LEU A 150 -0.49 17.04 -0.99
N ASP A 151 -1.21 16.07 -1.57
CA ASP A 151 -1.05 15.62 -2.96
C ASP A 151 -1.45 16.72 -3.96
N ALA A 152 -2.43 17.57 -3.63
CA ALA A 152 -2.87 18.68 -4.47
C ALA A 152 -1.86 19.85 -4.50
N LEU A 153 -0.97 19.95 -3.52
CA LEU A 153 0.06 20.99 -3.48
C LEU A 153 1.05 20.87 -4.65
N ASN A 154 1.77 21.96 -4.91
CA ASN A 154 2.76 22.04 -5.98
C ASN A 154 2.20 21.60 -7.36
N ALA A 155 1.03 22.14 -7.72
CA ALA A 155 0.31 21.81 -8.95
C ALA A 155 0.02 20.30 -9.12
N GLY A 156 -0.27 19.60 -8.02
CA GLY A 156 -0.58 18.17 -8.03
C GLY A 156 0.63 17.24 -7.96
N ALA A 157 1.85 17.78 -7.80
CA ALA A 157 3.05 16.96 -7.60
C ALA A 157 3.23 16.52 -6.13
N GLY A 158 2.49 17.13 -5.21
CA GLY A 158 2.56 16.87 -3.78
C GLY A 158 3.58 17.74 -3.05
N ASN A 159 3.34 17.98 -1.76
CA ASN A 159 4.30 18.59 -0.85
C ASN A 159 4.06 18.12 0.59
N TYR A 160 4.96 17.26 1.09
CA TYR A 160 4.88 16.66 2.42
C TYR A 160 5.72 17.38 3.48
N LYS A 161 6.13 18.64 3.23
CA LYS A 161 6.89 19.42 4.20
C LYS A 161 6.11 19.57 5.51
N ASP A 162 6.80 19.40 6.62
CA ASP A 162 6.33 19.47 8.00
C ASP A 162 5.37 18.34 8.43
N ALA A 163 5.08 17.40 7.53
CA ALA A 163 4.34 16.18 7.87
C ALA A 163 5.20 15.23 8.72
N THR A 164 4.55 14.57 9.66
CA THR A 164 5.16 13.59 10.57
C THR A 164 4.52 12.24 10.40
N LEU A 165 5.32 11.23 10.09
CA LEU A 165 4.91 9.83 10.11
C LEU A 165 5.32 9.18 11.42
N VAL A 166 4.36 8.52 12.08
CA VAL A 166 4.58 7.77 13.32
C VAL A 166 4.32 6.30 13.07
N VAL A 167 5.21 5.43 13.54
CA VAL A 167 4.97 3.98 13.60
C VAL A 167 5.10 3.50 15.03
N GLU A 168 4.08 2.78 15.49
CA GLU A 168 4.02 2.24 16.84
C GLU A 168 3.26 0.91 16.85
N ARG A 169 3.47 0.10 17.89
CA ARG A 169 2.71 -1.13 18.10
C ARG A 169 1.28 -0.83 18.54
N VAL A 170 0.33 -1.56 17.95
CA VAL A 170 -1.07 -1.53 18.35
C VAL A 170 -1.22 -2.13 19.75
N GLY A 171 -1.81 -1.37 20.67
CA GLY A 171 -1.99 -1.77 22.07
C GLY A 171 -0.93 -1.23 23.03
N GLY A 172 0.04 -0.45 22.53
CA GLY A 172 1.08 0.21 23.30
C GLY A 172 2.47 -0.09 22.74
N SER A 173 3.38 0.89 22.81
CA SER A 173 4.76 0.72 22.34
C SER A 173 5.52 -0.30 23.20
N SER A 174 6.47 -1.00 22.60
CA SER A 174 7.34 -1.94 23.30
C SER A 174 8.80 -1.56 23.10
N ALA A 175 9.61 -1.55 24.16
CA ALA A 175 11.05 -1.31 24.04
C ALA A 175 11.79 -2.38 23.20
N GLN A 176 11.13 -3.49 22.90
CA GLN A 176 11.63 -4.55 22.01
C GLN A 176 11.42 -4.21 20.52
N ASP A 177 10.65 -3.17 20.21
CA ASP A 177 10.48 -2.70 18.84
C ASP A 177 11.60 -1.75 18.49
N HIS A 178 12.33 -2.07 17.43
CA HIS A 178 13.43 -1.26 16.94
C HIS A 178 13.18 -0.87 15.50
N PHE A 179 13.27 0.43 15.24
CA PHE A 179 13.06 0.96 13.90
C PHE A 179 14.34 1.58 13.36
N GLY A 180 14.49 1.50 12.05
CA GLY A 180 15.70 1.98 11.38
C GLY A 180 15.45 2.43 9.96
N PHE A 181 16.54 2.50 9.21
CA PHE A 181 16.57 2.97 7.85
C PHE A 181 17.55 2.14 7.03
N LYS A 182 17.17 1.82 5.80
CA LYS A 182 18.03 1.20 4.80
C LYS A 182 18.29 2.21 3.70
N ASP A 183 19.56 2.53 3.46
CA ASP A 183 19.93 3.44 2.36
C ASP A 183 19.48 2.89 1.00
N GLY A 184 18.99 3.78 0.14
CA GLY A 184 18.43 3.42 -1.16
C GLY A 184 17.60 4.52 -1.79
N ASN A 185 17.40 4.45 -3.11
CA ASN A 185 16.61 5.42 -3.88
C ASN A 185 17.05 6.89 -3.69
N GLY A 186 18.37 7.12 -3.55
CA GLY A 186 18.94 8.44 -3.29
C GLY A 186 18.89 8.88 -1.82
N PHE A 187 18.22 8.12 -0.95
CA PHE A 187 18.13 8.42 0.47
C PHE A 187 19.23 7.75 1.30
N THR A 188 19.79 8.50 2.25
CA THR A 188 20.76 8.01 3.23
C THR A 188 20.43 8.51 4.64
N LEU A 189 20.67 7.70 5.68
CA LEU A 189 20.53 8.12 7.08
C LEU A 189 21.91 8.38 7.71
N ARG A 190 22.11 9.58 8.25
CA ARG A 190 23.32 9.95 9.01
C ARG A 190 22.90 10.65 10.29
N GLU A 191 23.27 10.08 11.45
CA GLU A 191 23.04 10.67 12.78
C GLU A 191 21.58 11.11 13.04
N GLY A 192 20.60 10.31 12.57
CA GLY A 192 19.17 10.63 12.73
C GLY A 192 18.63 11.62 11.69
N GLN A 193 19.46 12.14 10.78
CA GLN A 193 19.05 12.99 9.67
C GLN A 193 19.06 12.19 8.35
N VAL A 194 17.96 12.28 7.62
CA VAL A 194 17.80 11.66 6.31
C VAL A 194 18.15 12.68 5.23
N PHE A 195 18.96 12.25 4.27
CA PHE A 195 19.38 13.05 3.13
C PHE A 195 18.86 12.44 1.84
N LEU A 196 18.48 13.28 0.88
CA LEU A 196 18.25 12.93 -0.51
C LEU A 196 19.32 13.62 -1.36
N ASP A 197 20.18 12.84 -2.04
CA ASP A 197 21.28 13.38 -2.85
C ASP A 197 22.12 14.44 -2.10
N ASP A 198 22.50 14.11 -0.86
CA ASP A 198 23.25 14.94 0.10
C ASP A 198 22.54 16.21 0.63
N VAL A 199 21.26 16.42 0.29
CA VAL A 199 20.44 17.47 0.90
C VAL A 199 19.62 16.89 2.05
N ALA A 200 19.68 17.50 3.24
CA ALA A 200 18.87 17.08 4.37
C ALA A 200 17.37 17.31 4.10
N VAL A 201 16.56 16.27 4.24
CA VAL A 201 15.13 16.30 3.88
C VAL A 201 14.19 15.84 4.99
N ALA A 202 14.67 15.05 5.95
CA ALA A 202 13.86 14.56 7.06
C ALA A 202 14.72 14.21 8.28
N ARG A 203 14.08 13.98 9.42
CA ARG A 203 14.69 13.47 10.65
C ARG A 203 13.96 12.23 11.13
N LEU A 204 14.71 11.17 11.39
CA LEU A 204 14.23 9.91 11.91
C LEU A 204 14.66 9.73 13.36
N SER A 205 13.70 9.39 14.22
CA SER A 205 13.96 8.98 15.60
C SER A 205 13.20 7.71 15.92
N ASP A 206 13.85 6.82 16.67
CA ASP A 206 13.21 5.69 17.34
C ASP A 206 13.39 5.86 18.85
N ALA A 207 12.27 5.90 19.59
CA ALA A 207 12.30 6.03 21.05
C ALA A 207 11.21 5.17 21.67
N ASN A 208 11.61 4.28 22.58
CA ASN A 208 10.70 3.38 23.32
C ASN A 208 9.76 2.58 22.42
N GLY A 209 10.23 2.11 21.26
CA GLY A 209 9.43 1.36 20.30
C GLY A 209 8.45 2.18 19.50
N THR A 210 8.78 3.46 19.28
CA THR A 210 8.00 4.37 18.45
C THR A 210 8.92 5.09 17.49
N LEU A 211 8.71 4.85 16.20
CA LEU A 211 9.34 5.61 15.13
C LEU A 211 8.61 6.93 14.94
N LYS A 212 9.37 8.01 14.76
CA LYS A 212 8.91 9.27 14.20
C LYS A 212 9.82 9.68 13.05
N LEU A 213 9.22 9.93 11.90
CA LEU A 213 9.86 10.51 10.73
C LEU A 213 9.24 11.90 10.49
N ASN A 214 10.02 12.95 10.73
CA ASN A 214 9.62 14.33 10.50
C ASN A 214 10.17 14.76 9.14
N ILE A 215 9.30 15.16 8.22
CA ILE A 215 9.70 15.57 6.87
C ILE A 215 9.98 17.07 6.90
N ASP A 216 11.24 17.47 6.80
CA ASP A 216 11.66 18.86 6.98
C ASP A 216 11.70 19.64 5.64
N ALA A 217 11.75 18.94 4.50
CA ALA A 217 11.80 19.52 3.16
C ALA A 217 10.52 19.24 2.33
N ALA A 218 10.33 20.00 1.25
CA ALA A 218 9.21 19.84 0.33
C ALA A 218 9.40 18.62 -0.58
N LEU A 219 9.13 17.43 -0.04
CA LEU A 219 9.13 16.18 -0.81
C LEU A 219 7.80 16.04 -1.57
N SER A 220 7.90 15.65 -2.85
CA SER A 220 6.75 15.26 -3.66
C SER A 220 6.13 13.95 -3.17
N THR A 221 4.90 13.65 -3.62
CA THR A 221 4.25 12.36 -3.34
C THR A 221 5.12 11.18 -3.77
N ALA A 222 5.80 11.28 -4.92
CA ALA A 222 6.70 10.23 -5.36
C ALA A 222 7.93 10.07 -4.44
N GLN A 223 8.54 11.19 -4.02
CA GLN A 223 9.72 11.17 -3.15
C GLN A 223 9.41 10.65 -1.75
N VAL A 224 8.31 11.10 -1.13
CA VAL A 224 7.94 10.63 0.21
C VAL A 224 7.64 9.13 0.21
N ASN A 225 7.06 8.62 -0.87
CA ASN A 225 6.78 7.19 -1.03
C ASN A 225 8.05 6.34 -1.18
N LEU A 226 9.07 6.86 -1.86
CA LEU A 226 10.39 6.21 -1.90
C LEU A 226 11.09 6.26 -0.54
N LEU A 227 10.95 7.37 0.19
CA LEU A 227 11.49 7.57 1.54
C LEU A 227 10.93 6.56 2.54
N VAL A 228 9.60 6.43 2.66
CA VAL A 228 8.98 5.53 3.66
C VAL A 228 9.27 4.05 3.40
N ARG A 229 9.58 3.69 2.16
CA ARG A 229 10.01 2.34 1.77
C ARG A 229 11.44 2.00 2.21
N GLN A 230 12.19 2.97 2.73
CA GLN A 230 13.49 2.74 3.34
C GLN A 230 13.39 2.42 4.83
N LEU A 231 12.23 2.61 5.48
CA LEU A 231 12.06 2.33 6.89
C LEU A 231 12.20 0.83 7.17
N THR A 232 12.97 0.48 8.19
CA THR A 232 13.18 -0.92 8.61
C THR A 232 12.66 -1.19 10.01
N TYR A 233 12.46 -2.46 10.30
CA TYR A 233 12.01 -2.94 11.60
C TYR A 233 12.75 -4.20 12.00
N THR A 234 13.15 -4.27 13.26
CA THR A 234 13.52 -5.50 13.94
C THR A 234 12.85 -5.55 15.31
N ASN A 235 12.84 -6.73 15.89
CA ASN A 235 12.27 -6.95 17.19
C ASN A 235 13.07 -8.01 17.96
N ASP A 236 13.55 -7.61 19.13
CA ASP A 236 14.47 -8.39 19.96
C ASP A 236 13.70 -9.21 21.01
N GLY A 237 12.41 -9.47 20.74
CA GLY A 237 11.51 -10.10 21.70
C GLY A 237 10.31 -10.78 21.05
N GLY A 238 10.40 -12.09 20.81
CA GLY A 238 9.29 -12.88 20.30
C GLY A 238 9.58 -14.36 20.27
N THR A 239 8.53 -15.17 20.30
CA THR A 239 8.63 -16.61 19.99
C THR A 239 8.25 -16.84 18.53
N ALA A 240 8.74 -17.93 17.93
CA ALA A 240 8.29 -18.33 16.59
C ALA A 240 6.74 -18.41 16.57
N GLY A 241 6.08 -17.79 15.58
CA GLY A 241 4.62 -17.68 15.50
C GLY A 241 4.02 -16.38 16.09
N SER A 242 4.82 -15.49 16.70
CA SER A 242 4.31 -14.27 17.36
C SER A 242 4.10 -13.05 16.45
N GLN A 243 2.84 -12.68 16.27
CA GLN A 243 2.41 -11.55 15.47
C GLN A 243 2.65 -10.16 16.12
N VAL A 244 3.29 -9.22 15.41
CA VAL A 244 3.36 -7.79 15.81
C VAL A 244 2.55 -6.91 14.88
N ASN A 245 1.46 -6.33 15.40
CA ASN A 245 0.67 -5.35 14.68
C ASN A 245 1.24 -3.94 14.89
N LEU A 246 1.63 -3.27 13.82
CA LEU A 246 2.13 -1.89 13.85
C LEU A 246 1.14 -0.96 13.16
N ARG A 247 0.77 0.12 13.84
CA ARG A 247 0.02 1.24 13.26
C ARG A 247 1.01 2.21 12.63
N VAL A 248 0.68 2.71 11.44
CA VAL A 248 1.38 3.82 10.79
C VAL A 248 0.38 4.96 10.71
N SER A 249 0.73 6.12 11.23
CA SER A 249 -0.10 7.32 11.17
C SER A 249 0.69 8.43 10.49
N LEU A 250 0.09 9.09 9.50
CA LEU A 250 0.57 10.37 9.00
C LEU A 250 -0.20 11.48 9.72
N ASN A 251 0.51 12.50 10.19
CA ASN A 251 -0.05 13.71 10.79
C ASN A 251 0.64 14.90 10.12
N ASP A 252 -0.14 15.78 9.52
CA ASP A 252 0.30 16.97 8.79
C ASP A 252 -0.12 18.29 9.48
N GLY A 253 -0.74 18.19 10.66
CA GLY A 253 -1.38 19.32 11.35
C GLY A 253 -2.91 19.21 11.42
N GLU A 254 -3.55 18.34 10.62
CA GLU A 254 -4.94 17.92 10.77
C GLU A 254 -5.11 16.38 10.65
N LEU A 255 -6.22 15.85 11.17
CA LEU A 255 -6.71 14.44 11.22
C LEU A 255 -5.79 13.27 10.75
N ASN A 256 -5.47 12.38 11.69
CA ASN A 256 -4.71 11.12 11.48
C ASN A 256 -5.40 10.11 10.51
N SER A 257 -4.65 9.51 9.57
CA SER A 257 -5.09 8.27 8.86
C SER A 257 -3.96 7.28 8.57
N ALA A 258 -4.04 6.09 9.20
CA ALA A 258 -3.92 4.73 8.65
C ALA A 258 -3.73 3.72 9.81
N THR A 259 -4.19 2.47 9.64
CA THR A 259 -3.91 1.37 10.61
C THR A 259 -3.53 0.15 9.82
N ILE A 260 -2.31 -0.36 10.00
CA ILE A 260 -1.85 -1.61 9.38
C ILE A 260 -1.99 -2.74 10.41
N ARG A 261 -2.48 -3.91 9.97
CA ARG A 261 -2.50 -5.16 10.75
C ARG A 261 -1.50 -6.12 10.11
N ARG A 262 -0.67 -6.80 10.89
CA ARG A 262 0.42 -7.67 10.38
C ARG A 262 0.50 -8.93 11.19
N ARG A 263 0.64 -10.11 10.56
CA ARG A 263 0.94 -11.45 11.14
C ARG A 263 2.43 -11.78 11.05
N SER A 264 3.00 -12.48 12.04
CA SER A 264 4.29 -13.18 11.86
C SER A 264 4.03 -14.62 11.44
N ALA A 265 5.08 -15.26 10.91
CA ALA A 265 5.19 -16.72 10.86
C ALA A 265 5.63 -17.27 12.22
#